data_AF-A0A482XZN0-F1
#
_entry.id   AF-A0A482XZN0-F1
#
_cell.length_a   1.000
_cell.length_b   1.000
_cell.length_c   1.000
_cell.angle_alpha   90.00
_cell.angle_beta   90.00
_cell.angle_gamma   90.00
#
_symmetry.space_group_name_H-M   'P 1'
#
loop_
_entity.id
_entity.type
_entity.pdbx_description
1 polymer ?
#
loop_
_entity_poly.entity_id
_entity_poly.type
_entity_poly.pdbx_seq_one_letter_code
_entity_poly.pdbx_strand_id
1 'polypeptide(L)'
;MLAFHIGSPVGRRVAEPVLAVLAVLSTVEVVTESVILFERVPGSFWFPVTILVPGLLALSVLVGVLAHGIRFGSTVLGTGDRTQPGDTAASHILASVVLGTLAVFTLWWAVASLSVHYLADTGGVSPSIWALLFGGILGALVLARDVFVRLFPEGPLSRLSGRSAE
;
A
#
# COMPACT_ATOMS: atom_id res chain seq x y z
N MET A 1 26.73 -12.74 -2.23
CA MET A 1 25.32 -12.84 -2.68
C MET A 1 24.43 -12.73 -1.45
N LEU A 2 23.89 -11.53 -1.18
CA LEU A 2 22.97 -11.29 -0.06
C LEU A 2 21.57 -11.75 -0.47
N ALA A 3 21.17 -12.92 0.01
CA ALA A 3 19.79 -13.37 -0.08
C ALA A 3 18.95 -12.48 0.84
N PHE A 4 18.32 -11.46 0.27
CA PHE A 4 17.25 -10.72 0.94
C PHE A 4 16.12 -11.71 1.24
N HIS A 5 16.10 -12.23 2.48
CA HIS A 5 14.94 -12.89 3.08
C HIS A 5 13.85 -11.82 3.31
N ILE A 6 13.26 -11.35 2.21
CA ILE A 6 12.02 -10.57 2.24
C ILE A 6 11.01 -11.48 2.92
N GLY A 7 10.46 -11.00 4.04
CA GLY A 7 9.87 -11.79 5.12
C GLY A 7 8.91 -12.88 4.67
N SER A 8 8.80 -13.91 5.51
CA SER A 8 7.86 -15.01 5.33
C SER A 8 6.47 -14.50 4.92
N PRO A 9 5.71 -15.23 4.08
CA PRO A 9 4.39 -14.81 3.63
C PRO A 9 3.42 -14.48 4.79
N VAL A 10 3.73 -14.96 6.00
CA VAL A 10 3.03 -14.67 7.25
C VAL A 10 3.30 -13.25 7.75
N GLY A 11 4.55 -12.79 7.75
CA GLY A 11 4.92 -11.45 8.24
C GLY A 11 4.31 -10.34 7.39
N ARG A 12 4.28 -10.53 6.06
CA ARG A 12 3.69 -9.55 5.13
C ARG A 12 2.16 -9.45 5.26
N ARG A 13 1.47 -10.55 5.55
CA ARG A 13 0.00 -10.56 5.79
C ARG A 13 -0.41 -9.69 6.99
N VAL A 14 0.48 -9.50 7.96
CA VAL A 14 0.19 -8.70 9.17
C VAL A 14 0.76 -7.28 9.03
N ALA A 15 1.95 -7.13 8.45
CA ALA A 15 2.60 -5.83 8.34
C ALA A 15 1.86 -4.87 7.38
N GLU A 16 1.37 -5.36 6.24
CA GLU A 16 0.68 -4.53 5.25
C GLU A 16 -0.58 -3.83 5.81
N PRO A 17 -1.53 -4.51 6.49
CA PRO A 17 -2.69 -3.84 7.09
C PRO A 17 -2.32 -2.93 8.26
N VAL A 18 -1.30 -3.26 9.06
CA VAL A 18 -0.83 -2.38 10.13
C VAL A 18 -0.25 -1.09 9.54
N LEU A 19 0.59 -1.18 8.52
CA LEU A 19 1.12 -0.02 7.79
C LEU A 19 0.00 0.80 7.14
N ALA A 20 -1.04 0.13 6.61
CA ALA A 20 -2.19 0.80 6.02
C ALA A 20 -3.00 1.59 7.06
N VAL A 21 -3.26 1.02 8.23
CA VAL A 21 -3.92 1.73 9.35
C VAL A 21 -3.06 2.91 9.81
N LEU A 22 -1.76 2.70 10.01
CA LEU A 22 -0.85 3.77 10.44
C LEU A 22 -0.78 4.89 9.41
N ALA A 23 -0.75 4.57 8.11
CA ALA A 23 -0.77 5.58 7.05
C ALA A 23 -2.06 6.39 7.09
N VAL A 24 -3.23 5.75 7.19
CA VAL A 24 -4.52 6.44 7.28
C VAL A 24 -4.61 7.32 8.52
N LEU A 25 -4.23 6.80 9.70
CA LEU A 25 -4.26 7.56 10.94
C LEU A 25 -3.33 8.79 10.86
N SER A 26 -2.11 8.60 10.36
CA SER A 26 -1.15 9.70 10.18
C SER A 26 -1.70 10.77 9.23
N THR A 27 -2.36 10.36 8.14
CA THR A 27 -2.99 11.29 7.20
C THR A 27 -4.14 12.05 7.84
N VAL A 28 -5.03 11.34 8.54
CA VAL A 28 -6.18 11.95 9.22
C VAL A 28 -5.69 12.96 10.24
N GLU A 29 -4.77 12.55 11.12
CA GLU A 29 -4.20 13.40 12.17
C GLU A 29 -3.60 14.69 11.63
N VAL A 30 -2.75 14.59 10.59
CA VAL A 30 -2.13 15.78 9.96
C VAL A 30 -3.17 16.69 9.30
N VAL A 31 -4.20 16.13 8.66
CA VAL A 31 -5.25 16.92 8.01
C VAL A 31 -6.16 17.58 9.05
N THR A 32 -6.56 16.88 10.11
CA THR A 32 -7.53 17.37 11.10
C THR A 32 -6.92 18.27 12.16
N GLU A 33 -5.68 18.01 12.59
CA GLU A 33 -5.04 18.76 13.68
C GLU A 33 -4.05 19.83 13.20
N SER A 34 -4.27 20.36 11.99
CA SER A 34 -3.42 21.33 11.27
C SER A 34 -2.98 22.57 12.07
N VAL A 35 -3.60 22.87 13.22
CA VAL A 35 -3.28 24.05 14.06
C VAL A 35 -2.70 23.66 15.43
N ILE A 36 -2.97 22.48 15.97
CA ILE A 36 -2.65 22.14 17.39
C ILE A 36 -1.36 21.32 17.51
N LEU A 37 -1.04 20.45 16.54
CA LEU A 37 0.18 19.63 16.58
C LEU A 37 1.45 20.43 16.27
N PHE A 38 1.33 21.50 15.46
CA PHE A 38 2.46 22.35 15.09
C PHE A 38 3.03 23.13 16.30
N GLU A 39 2.20 23.38 17.33
CA GLU A 39 2.63 24.05 18.57
C GLU A 39 3.01 23.08 19.70
N ARG A 40 2.52 21.82 19.70
CA ARG A 40 2.62 20.93 20.87
C ARG A 40 3.45 19.66 20.71
N VAL A 41 3.83 19.23 19.50
CA VAL A 41 4.62 18.00 19.36
C VAL A 41 6.11 18.32 19.42
N PRO A 42 6.84 17.84 20.45
CA PRO A 42 8.28 17.93 20.47
C PRO A 42 8.85 16.86 19.52
N GLY A 43 9.65 17.28 18.54
CA GLY A 43 10.78 16.47 18.11
C GLY A 43 10.81 16.04 16.66
N SER A 44 12.03 16.12 16.13
CA SER A 44 12.57 15.65 14.86
C SER A 44 12.12 14.27 14.35
N PHE A 45 11.34 13.48 15.10
CA PHE A 45 10.94 12.12 14.78
C PHE A 45 9.60 12.02 14.01
N TRP A 46 8.73 13.03 14.07
CA TRP A 46 7.43 12.98 13.37
C TRP A 46 7.59 13.02 11.83
N PHE A 47 8.54 13.83 11.35
CA PHE A 47 8.88 13.92 9.92
C PHE A 47 9.32 12.58 9.31
N PRO A 48 10.28 11.82 9.90
CA PRO A 48 10.63 10.52 9.36
C PRO A 48 9.48 9.52 9.44
N VAL A 49 8.63 9.54 10.46
CA VAL A 49 7.49 8.61 10.55
C VAL A 49 6.47 8.86 9.42
N THR A 50 6.13 10.12 9.17
CA THR A 50 5.17 10.51 8.11
C THR A 50 5.70 10.25 6.68
N ILE A 51 7.01 10.00 6.52
CA ILE A 51 7.63 9.62 5.25
C ILE A 51 7.83 8.09 5.16
N LEU A 52 8.32 7.47 6.24
CA LEU A 52 8.69 6.05 6.27
C LEU A 52 7.46 5.14 6.28
N VAL A 53 6.43 5.45 7.06
CA VAL A 53 5.20 4.64 7.11
C VAL A 53 4.55 4.49 5.73
N PRO A 54 4.25 5.58 4.99
CA PRO A 54 3.69 5.44 3.65
C PRO A 54 4.68 4.85 2.63
N GLY A 55 5.97 5.12 2.77
CA GLY A 55 7.01 4.51 1.91
C GLY A 55 7.11 2.99 2.09
N LEU A 56 7.08 2.49 3.33
CA LEU A 56 7.10 1.06 3.64
C LEU A 56 5.82 0.36 3.18
N LEU A 57 4.66 1.00 3.35
CA LEU A 57 3.39 0.52 2.81
C LEU A 57 3.48 0.36 1.29
N ALA A 58 3.95 1.41 0.60
CA ALA A 58 4.11 1.40 -0.85
C ALA A 58 5.04 0.27 -1.32
N LEU A 59 6.17 0.07 -0.63
CA LEU A 59 7.08 -1.02 -0.94
C LEU A 59 6.41 -2.40 -0.76
N SER A 60 5.67 -2.62 0.33
CA SER A 60 4.93 -3.87 0.56
C SER A 60 3.91 -4.14 -0.55
N VAL A 61 3.15 -3.11 -0.94
CA VAL A 61 2.15 -3.21 -2.02
C VAL A 61 2.81 -3.53 -3.36
N LEU A 62 3.92 -2.87 -3.71
CA LEU A 62 4.66 -3.12 -4.95
C LEU A 62 5.19 -4.54 -5.03
N VAL A 63 5.73 -5.09 -3.93
CA VAL A 63 6.14 -6.51 -3.89
C VAL A 63 4.95 -7.43 -4.16
N GLY A 64 3.76 -7.07 -3.69
CA GLY A 64 2.52 -7.78 -4.00
C GLY A 64 2.09 -7.74 -5.44
N VAL A 65 2.04 -6.53 -6.00
CA VAL A 65 1.70 -6.28 -7.39
C VAL A 65 2.67 -6.99 -8.32
N LEU A 66 3.96 -6.97 -8.01
CA LEU A 66 4.99 -7.67 -8.78
C LEU A 66 4.82 -9.19 -8.71
N ALA A 67 4.57 -9.74 -7.53
CA ALA A 67 4.31 -11.17 -7.36
C ALA A 67 3.06 -11.61 -8.14
N HIS A 68 2.00 -10.79 -8.14
CA HIS A 68 0.80 -11.02 -8.94
C HIS A 68 1.08 -10.93 -10.44
N GLY A 69 1.85 -9.93 -10.89
CA GLY A 69 2.26 -9.78 -12.28
C GLY A 69 3.10 -10.95 -12.80
N ILE A 70 4.02 -11.48 -12.00
CA ILE A 70 4.82 -12.67 -12.34
C ILE A 70 3.91 -13.90 -12.50
N ARG A 71 2.94 -14.09 -11.58
CA ARG A 71 1.98 -15.20 -11.66
C ARG A 71 1.10 -15.07 -12.89
N PHE A 72 0.52 -13.89 -13.13
CA PHE A 72 -0.26 -13.59 -14.32
C PHE A 72 0.54 -13.89 -15.60
N GLY A 73 1.78 -13.40 -15.70
CA GLY A 73 2.67 -13.68 -16.83
C GLY A 73 2.94 -15.18 -17.02
N SER A 74 3.16 -15.94 -15.93
CA SER A 74 3.36 -17.38 -15.99
C SER A 74 2.13 -18.15 -16.49
N THR A 75 0.92 -17.67 -16.13
CA THR A 75 -0.36 -18.19 -16.62
C THR A 75 -0.52 -17.93 -18.12
N VAL A 76 -0.23 -16.70 -18.57
CA VAL A 76 -0.33 -16.32 -19.99
C VAL A 76 0.67 -17.09 -20.86
N LEU A 77 1.88 -17.34 -20.35
CA LEU A 77 2.93 -18.08 -21.05
C LEU A 77 2.78 -19.60 -20.98
N GLY A 78 1.75 -20.13 -20.30
CA GLY A 78 1.48 -21.57 -20.21
C GLY A 78 2.49 -22.35 -19.37
N THR A 79 3.28 -21.68 -18.52
CA THR A 79 4.36 -22.30 -17.72
C THR A 79 3.89 -22.90 -16.38
N GLY A 80 2.58 -22.94 -16.14
CA GLY A 80 1.84 -23.92 -15.34
C GLY A 80 2.03 -23.97 -13.82
N ASP A 81 3.25 -23.83 -13.29
CA ASP A 81 3.57 -24.32 -11.94
C ASP A 81 3.21 -23.38 -10.78
N ARG A 82 2.74 -22.15 -11.06
CA ARG A 82 2.51 -21.10 -10.04
C ARG A 82 1.14 -20.41 -10.11
N THR A 83 0.19 -21.01 -10.81
CA THR A 83 -1.14 -20.44 -11.07
C THR A 83 -2.03 -20.51 -9.81
N GLN A 84 -2.74 -19.43 -9.47
CA GLN A 84 -3.75 -19.42 -8.41
C GLN A 84 -5.14 -19.10 -9.00
N PRO A 85 -6.23 -19.74 -8.53
CA PRO A 85 -7.58 -19.45 -9.03
C PRO A 85 -7.94 -17.97 -8.85
N GLY A 86 -8.30 -17.28 -9.95
CA GLY A 86 -8.66 -15.86 -9.95
C GLY A 86 -7.56 -14.89 -10.38
N ASP A 87 -6.35 -15.35 -10.71
CA ASP A 87 -5.26 -14.47 -11.17
C ASP A 87 -5.55 -13.73 -12.49
N THR A 88 -6.49 -14.24 -13.30
CA THR A 88 -6.90 -13.63 -14.59
C THR A 88 -8.18 -12.79 -14.49
N ALA A 89 -8.77 -12.65 -13.30
CA ALA A 89 -9.97 -11.86 -13.14
C ALA A 89 -9.68 -10.37 -13.41
N ALA A 90 -10.48 -9.73 -14.27
CA ALA A 90 -10.30 -8.33 -14.65
C ALA A 90 -10.29 -7.37 -13.43
N SER A 91 -11.06 -7.69 -12.40
CA SER A 91 -11.09 -6.96 -11.12
C SER A 91 -9.75 -7.02 -10.37
N HIS A 92 -9.07 -8.17 -10.40
CA HIS A 92 -7.75 -8.35 -9.76
C HIS A 92 -6.65 -7.61 -10.53
N ILE A 93 -6.70 -7.67 -11.86
CA ILE A 93 -5.78 -6.92 -12.73
C ILE A 93 -5.96 -5.42 -12.50
N LEU A 94 -7.20 -4.91 -12.52
CA LEU A 94 -7.49 -3.49 -12.28
C LEU A 94 -7.03 -3.06 -10.89
N ALA A 95 -7.33 -3.84 -9.84
CA ALA A 95 -6.87 -3.55 -8.49
C ALA A 95 -5.33 -3.52 -8.41
N SER A 96 -4.65 -4.45 -9.08
CA SER A 96 -3.19 -4.50 -9.13
C SER A 96 -2.59 -3.28 -9.84
N VAL A 97 -3.20 -2.82 -10.93
CA VAL A 97 -2.75 -1.62 -11.67
C VAL A 97 -2.97 -0.36 -10.84
N VAL A 98 -4.14 -0.19 -10.23
CA VAL A 98 -4.47 0.98 -9.41
C VAL A 98 -3.56 1.04 -8.19
N LEU A 99 -3.47 -0.05 -7.42
CA LEU A 99 -2.62 -0.13 -6.23
C LEU A 99 -1.15 0.02 -6.58
N GLY A 100 -0.69 -0.61 -7.67
CA GLY A 100 0.69 -0.50 -8.15
C GLY A 100 1.06 0.92 -8.53
N THR A 101 0.21 1.60 -9.31
CA THR A 101 0.46 2.99 -9.74
C THR A 101 0.53 3.92 -8.54
N LEU A 102 -0.44 3.82 -7.62
CA LEU A 102 -0.48 4.65 -6.42
C LEU A 102 0.71 4.36 -5.49
N ALA A 103 1.15 3.11 -5.39
CA ALA A 103 2.33 2.73 -4.64
C ALA A 103 3.63 3.29 -5.25
N VAL A 104 3.79 3.27 -6.58
CA VAL A 104 4.93 3.93 -7.25
C VAL A 104 4.94 5.43 -6.94
N PHE A 105 3.80 6.11 -7.06
CA PHE A 105 3.69 7.53 -6.74
C PHE A 105 4.01 7.83 -5.27
N THR A 106 3.47 7.03 -4.35
CA THR A 106 3.74 7.17 -2.92
C THR A 106 5.24 6.99 -2.61
N LEU A 107 5.86 5.96 -3.19
CA LEU A 107 7.27 5.67 -2.98
C LEU A 107 8.17 6.77 -3.57
N TRP A 108 7.82 7.28 -4.77
CA TRP A 108 8.52 8.40 -5.39
C TRP A 108 8.55 9.63 -4.47
N TRP A 109 7.39 10.01 -3.92
CA TRP A 109 7.30 11.14 -2.99
C TRP A 109 8.01 10.88 -1.67
N ALA A 110 7.98 9.64 -1.16
CA ALA A 110 8.72 9.28 0.05
C ALA A 110 10.24 9.44 -0.16
N VAL A 111 10.77 8.96 -1.29
CA VAL A 111 12.18 9.12 -1.64
C VAL A 111 12.53 10.59 -1.85
N ALA A 112 11.72 11.35 -2.58
CA ALA A 112 11.94 12.78 -2.77
C ALA A 112 11.97 13.54 -1.43
N SER A 113 11.10 13.17 -0.50
CA SER A 113 11.03 13.77 0.83
C SER A 113 12.27 13.44 1.69
N LEU A 114 12.75 12.19 1.64
CA LEU A 114 14.01 11.82 2.29
C LEU A 114 15.20 12.57 1.69
N SER A 115 15.26 12.68 0.37
CA SER A 115 16.33 13.39 -0.33
C SER A 115 16.37 14.87 0.05
N VAL A 116 15.23 15.55 0.05
CA VAL A 116 15.15 16.97 0.45
C VAL A 116 15.50 17.15 1.92
N HIS A 117 15.07 16.24 2.80
CA HIS A 117 15.26 16.41 4.24
C HIS A 117 16.67 16.04 4.73
N TYR A 118 17.35 15.10 4.07
CA TYR A 118 18.63 14.56 4.55
C TYR A 118 19.82 14.76 3.59
N LEU A 119 19.59 15.01 2.30
CA LEU A 119 20.66 15.13 1.31
C LEU A 119 20.77 16.52 0.68
N ALA A 120 19.71 17.33 0.71
CA ALA A 120 19.73 18.67 0.14
C ALA A 120 20.08 19.70 1.21
N ASP A 121 21.17 20.45 1.01
CA ASP A 121 21.55 21.60 1.85
C ASP A 121 20.63 22.82 1.63
N THR A 122 19.73 22.75 0.66
CA THR A 122 18.80 23.82 0.32
C THR A 122 17.53 23.72 1.18
N GLY A 123 17.23 24.78 1.93
CA GLY A 123 16.02 24.94 2.77
C GLY A 123 14.72 25.05 1.98
N GLY A 124 14.50 24.14 1.02
CA GLY A 124 13.29 24.04 0.23
C GLY A 124 12.11 23.48 1.02
N VAL A 125 10.90 23.78 0.55
CA VAL A 125 9.65 23.25 1.11
C VAL A 125 9.66 21.72 0.99
N SER A 126 9.54 21.02 2.11
CA SER A 126 9.52 19.55 2.14
C SER A 126 8.30 19.01 1.37
N PRO A 127 8.48 18.14 0.37
CA PRO A 127 7.36 17.52 -0.34
C PRO A 127 6.67 16.38 0.45
N SER A 128 6.98 16.25 1.75
CA SER A 128 6.51 15.18 2.65
C SER A 128 4.99 15.05 2.73
N ILE A 129 4.26 16.16 2.58
CA ILE A 129 2.79 16.14 2.57
C ILE A 129 2.24 15.26 1.44
N TRP A 130 2.91 15.18 0.29
CA TRP A 130 2.47 14.35 -0.83
C TRP A 130 2.65 12.86 -0.54
N ALA A 131 3.77 12.48 0.07
CA ALA A 131 4.00 11.09 0.48
C ALA A 131 2.92 10.62 1.47
N LEU A 132 2.57 11.50 2.41
CA LEU A 132 1.53 11.26 3.41
C LEU A 132 0.12 11.19 2.79
N LEU A 133 -0.24 12.10 1.87
CA LEU A 133 -1.55 12.08 1.22
C LEU A 133 -1.74 10.85 0.34
N PHE A 134 -0.81 10.56 -0.56
CA PHE A 134 -0.90 9.39 -1.43
C PHE A 134 -0.80 8.08 -0.65
N GLY A 135 0.04 8.05 0.40
CA GLY A 135 0.13 6.91 1.30
C GLY A 135 -1.14 6.66 2.12
N GLY A 136 -1.84 7.71 2.56
CA GLY A 136 -3.14 7.58 3.21
C GLY A 136 -4.21 7.01 2.28
N ILE A 137 -4.29 7.50 1.04
CA ILE A 137 -5.20 6.96 0.01
C ILE A 137 -4.85 5.49 -0.26
N LEU A 138 -3.57 5.17 -0.39
CA LEU A 138 -3.09 3.80 -0.59
C LEU A 138 -3.50 2.90 0.58
N GLY A 139 -3.33 3.37 1.81
CA GLY A 139 -3.75 2.66 3.02
C GLY A 139 -5.25 2.40 3.04
N ALA A 140 -6.06 3.40 2.73
CA ALA A 140 -7.51 3.26 2.66
C ALA A 140 -7.93 2.22 1.62
N LEU A 141 -7.32 2.22 0.43
CA LEU A 141 -7.59 1.23 -0.62
C LEU A 141 -7.15 -0.18 -0.22
N VAL A 142 -6.00 -0.32 0.44
CA VAL A 142 -5.50 -1.62 0.95
C VAL A 142 -6.48 -2.18 1.99
N LEU A 143 -6.94 -1.35 2.92
CA LEU A 143 -7.93 -1.76 3.93
C LEU A 143 -9.28 -2.10 3.30
N ALA A 144 -9.76 -1.28 2.36
CA ALA A 144 -10.99 -1.56 1.63
C ALA A 144 -10.91 -2.89 0.88
N ARG A 145 -9.76 -3.18 0.25
CA ARG A 145 -9.50 -4.46 -0.40
C ARG A 145 -9.49 -5.62 0.60
N ASP A 146 -8.83 -5.48 1.74
CA ASP A 146 -8.78 -6.54 2.77
C ASP A 146 -10.19 -6.84 3.31
N VAL A 147 -10.96 -5.80 3.64
CA VAL A 147 -12.35 -5.91 4.08
C VAL A 147 -13.22 -6.56 2.99
N PHE A 148 -13.07 -6.15 1.73
CA PHE A 148 -13.83 -6.72 0.62
C PHE A 148 -13.56 -8.22 0.45
N VAL A 149 -12.29 -8.64 0.49
CA VAL A 149 -11.91 -10.07 0.38
C VAL A 149 -12.43 -10.87 1.57
N ARG A 150 -12.41 -10.30 2.78
CA ARG A 150 -12.98 -10.96 3.97
C ARG A 150 -14.50 -11.10 3.90
N LEU A 151 -15.21 -10.10 3.38
CA LEU A 151 -16.67 -10.13 3.25
C LEU A 151 -17.15 -11.05 2.13
N PHE A 152 -16.35 -11.18 1.06
CA PHE A 152 -16.69 -11.95 -0.13
C PHE A 152 -15.59 -12.99 -0.48
N PRO A 153 -15.36 -13.99 0.38
CA PRO A 153 -14.31 -15.00 0.15
C PRO A 153 -14.55 -15.84 -1.12
N GLU A 154 -15.82 -16.00 -1.53
CA GLU A 154 -16.24 -16.72 -2.74
C GLU A 154 -16.68 -15.78 -3.89
N GLY A 155 -16.51 -14.47 -3.72
CA GLY A 155 -16.96 -13.43 -4.65
C GLY A 155 -18.38 -12.90 -4.38
N PRO A 156 -18.70 -11.67 -4.80
CA PRO A 156 -20.00 -11.04 -4.51
C PRO A 156 -21.18 -11.74 -5.21
N LEU A 157 -20.91 -12.46 -6.30
CA LEU A 157 -21.92 -13.15 -7.10
C LEU A 157 -22.35 -14.51 -6.52
N SER A 158 -21.52 -15.17 -5.69
CA SER A 158 -21.91 -16.45 -5.07
C SER A 158 -23.09 -16.28 -4.10
N ARG A 159 -23.15 -15.14 -3.41
CA ARG A 159 -24.29 -14.79 -2.55
C ARG A 159 -25.58 -14.46 -3.30
N LEU A 160 -25.49 -13.99 -4.55
CA LEU A 160 -26.67 -13.74 -5.39
C LEU A 160 -27.25 -15.04 -5.93
N SER A 161 -26.40 -16.03 -6.22
CA SER A 161 -26.86 -17.36 -6.64
C SER A 161 -27.59 -18.12 -5.53
N GLY A 162 -27.22 -17.92 -4.26
CA GLY A 162 -27.91 -18.55 -3.13
C GLY A 162 -29.30 -17.96 -2.84
N ARG A 163 -29.53 -16.69 -3.20
CA ARG A 163 -30.80 -15.98 -2.91
C ARG A 163 -31.86 -16.14 -4.01
N SER A 164 -31.48 -16.66 -5.17
CA SER A 164 -32.40 -16.98 -6.28
C SER A 164 -32.98 -18.41 -6.18
N ALA A 165 -32.54 -19.19 -5.19
CA ALA A 165 -32.95 -20.58 -4.98
C ALA A 165 -33.91 -20.76 -3.80
N GLU A 166 -34.39 -19.67 -3.19
CA GLU A 166 -35.49 -19.65 -2.20
C GLU A 166 -36.78 -19.11 -2.83
#